data_AF-A0A956IGC2-F1
#
_entry.id   AF-A0A956IGC2-F1
#
_cell.length_a   1.000
_cell.length_b   1.000
_cell.length_c   1.000
_cell.angle_alpha   90.00
_cell.angle_beta   90.00
_cell.angle_gamma   90.00
#
_symmetry.space_group_name_H-M   'P 1'
#
loop_
_entity.id
_entity.type
_entity.pdbx_description
1 polymer ?
#
loop_
_entity_poly.entity_id
_entity_poly.type
_entity_poly.pdbx_seq_one_letter_code
_entity_poly.pdbx_strand_id
1 'polypeptide(L)'
;MAKSRKRRRGPSSKGPEASQGLRDYLEVFRYSRRAMELVWATSRPLSVALGVLSLLLGVVPAGIAYVGKLIVDAVVRAAAAGGEGRAEVATWVAVEAGLVIVLAAGSRGLDVCRSLLRAQLGHRVNLMVLDKALTLSLKHFEDSAFYDRLTRARREASSRPLSLVVRTFGLLQNAISLIAYGGLLLELEPLMAGVLVVAAIPAFVVETRLSNDAFRLFRWRSPETRKQAYLETVLAREDYAKEVKLFGLGPLLRDRYEAIFDELYGEDRDLTIKRGVWGFLLGLLSTGAFYGAYAWIAISAAMGRLSLGDMTMYLLVFKQGQSALAAMLGAIGGMYEDN
;
A
#
# COMPACT_ATOMS: atom_id res chain seq x y z
N MET A 1 -4.78 -43.65 -21.68
CA MET A 1 -3.36 -43.40 -22.04
C MET A 1 -2.97 -41.99 -21.60
N ALA A 2 -2.35 -41.89 -20.42
CA ALA A 2 -1.94 -40.62 -19.81
C ALA A 2 -0.57 -40.19 -20.36
N LYS A 3 -0.53 -39.11 -21.15
CA LYS A 3 0.74 -38.47 -21.54
C LYS A 3 1.12 -37.41 -20.51
N SER A 4 2.06 -37.79 -19.64
CA SER A 4 2.87 -36.90 -18.80
C SER A 4 3.49 -35.79 -19.68
N ARG A 5 2.94 -34.58 -19.60
CA ARG A 5 3.54 -33.39 -20.21
C ARG A 5 4.63 -32.87 -19.28
N LYS A 6 5.87 -33.15 -19.68
CA LYS A 6 7.12 -32.62 -19.14
C LYS A 6 7.01 -31.10 -18.95
N ARG A 7 6.93 -30.64 -17.69
CA ARG A 7 7.12 -29.22 -17.32
C ARG A 7 8.49 -28.77 -17.86
N ARG A 8 8.51 -27.92 -18.88
CA ARG A 8 9.73 -27.23 -19.32
C ARG A 8 10.11 -26.22 -18.24
N ARG A 9 10.96 -26.63 -17.29
CA ARG A 9 11.70 -25.69 -16.44
C ARG A 9 12.65 -24.92 -17.35
N GLY A 10 12.37 -23.63 -17.55
CA GLY A 10 13.34 -22.70 -18.15
C GLY A 10 14.62 -22.62 -17.31
N PRO A 11 15.72 -22.10 -17.89
CA PRO A 11 17.01 -22.09 -17.21
C PRO A 11 16.90 -21.32 -15.89
N SER A 12 17.37 -21.98 -14.82
CA SER A 12 17.57 -21.41 -13.49
C SER A 12 18.54 -20.23 -13.59
N SER A 13 18.05 -19.03 -13.90
CA SER A 13 18.79 -17.81 -13.63
C SER A 13 18.86 -17.68 -12.11
N LYS A 14 20.09 -17.75 -11.58
CA LYS A 14 20.40 -17.44 -10.17
C LYS A 14 19.59 -16.23 -9.74
N GLY A 15 18.74 -16.39 -8.72
CA GLY A 15 17.93 -15.30 -8.20
C GLY A 15 18.83 -14.14 -7.78
N PRO A 16 18.37 -12.89 -7.88
CA PRO A 16 19.16 -11.74 -7.43
C PRO A 16 19.50 -11.95 -5.95
N GLU A 17 20.80 -11.91 -5.65
CA GLU A 17 21.32 -11.92 -4.27
C GLU A 17 20.64 -10.77 -3.49
N ALA A 18 20.33 -10.98 -2.21
CA ALA A 18 19.59 -10.02 -1.38
C ALA A 18 20.19 -8.58 -1.37
N SER A 19 21.46 -8.44 -1.76
CA SER A 19 22.18 -7.19 -1.98
C SER A 19 21.75 -6.39 -3.22
N GLN A 20 21.24 -7.02 -4.28
CA GLN A 20 20.70 -6.34 -5.47
C GLN A 20 19.34 -5.69 -5.19
N GLY A 21 18.49 -6.33 -4.38
CA GLY A 21 17.21 -5.77 -3.98
C GLY A 21 17.35 -4.41 -3.28
N LEU A 22 18.26 -4.29 -2.31
CA LEU A 22 18.50 -3.04 -1.55
C LEU A 22 18.96 -1.85 -2.41
N ARG A 23 19.74 -2.09 -3.47
CA ARG A 23 20.12 -1.03 -4.41
C ARG A 23 18.96 -0.60 -5.30
N ASP A 24 18.18 -1.55 -5.81
CA ASP A 24 16.97 -1.25 -6.59
C ASP A 24 15.92 -0.51 -5.73
N TYR A 25 15.81 -0.85 -4.42
CA TYR A 25 14.98 -0.13 -3.45
C TYR A 25 15.44 1.32 -3.22
N LEU A 26 16.75 1.61 -3.30
CA LEU A 26 17.26 2.98 -3.19
C LEU A 26 17.06 3.79 -4.48
N GLU A 27 17.00 3.15 -5.65
CA GLU A 27 16.67 3.83 -6.92
C GLU A 27 15.22 4.35 -6.96
N VAL A 28 14.29 3.69 -6.28
CA VAL A 28 12.90 4.15 -6.08
C VAL A 28 12.84 5.56 -5.48
N PHE A 29 13.75 5.88 -4.56
CA PHE A 29 13.81 7.21 -3.93
C PHE A 29 14.31 8.30 -4.89
N ARG A 30 15.08 7.94 -5.94
CA ARG A 30 15.54 8.87 -6.97
C ARG A 30 14.37 9.38 -7.82
N TYR A 31 13.45 8.51 -8.22
CA TYR A 31 12.25 8.89 -8.97
C TYR A 31 11.25 9.67 -8.10
N SER A 32 11.18 9.33 -6.80
CA SER A 32 10.37 10.06 -5.82
C SER A 32 10.74 11.54 -5.73
N ARG A 33 12.05 11.87 -5.81
CA ARG A 33 12.50 13.28 -5.85
C ARG A 33 11.95 14.03 -7.06
N ARG A 34 12.03 13.44 -8.25
CA ARG A 34 11.57 14.09 -9.49
C ARG A 34 10.05 14.26 -9.50
N ALA A 35 9.32 13.30 -8.94
CA ALA A 35 7.87 13.42 -8.73
C ALA A 35 7.55 14.56 -7.74
N MET A 36 8.32 14.69 -6.65
CA MET A 36 8.14 15.77 -5.69
C MET A 36 8.42 17.15 -6.29
N GLU A 37 9.50 17.28 -7.08
CA GLU A 37 9.82 18.51 -7.82
C GLU A 37 8.69 18.88 -8.80
N LEU A 38 8.10 17.90 -9.48
CA LEU A 38 6.98 18.12 -10.39
C LEU A 38 5.71 18.58 -9.68
N VAL A 39 5.37 17.98 -8.53
CA VAL A 39 4.22 18.38 -7.72
C VAL A 39 4.44 19.78 -7.13
N TRP A 40 5.65 20.08 -6.66
CA TRP A 40 6.02 21.41 -6.16
C TRP A 40 5.94 22.48 -7.25
N ALA A 41 6.39 22.17 -8.46
CA ALA A 41 6.28 23.06 -9.62
C ALA A 41 4.83 23.22 -10.13
N THR A 42 3.95 22.27 -9.81
CA THR A 42 2.53 22.33 -10.16
C THR A 42 1.76 23.22 -9.18
N SER A 43 1.88 22.96 -7.87
CA SER A 43 1.22 23.77 -6.85
C SER A 43 1.97 23.71 -5.52
N ARG A 44 2.73 24.77 -5.22
CA ARG A 44 3.37 24.98 -3.91
C ARG A 44 2.40 24.93 -2.73
N PRO A 45 1.25 25.64 -2.74
CA PRO A 45 0.36 25.65 -1.57
C PRO A 45 -0.22 24.26 -1.26
N LEU A 46 -0.62 23.50 -2.28
CA LEU A 46 -1.14 22.14 -2.09
C LEU A 46 -0.05 21.16 -1.64
N SER A 47 1.19 21.34 -2.11
CA SER A 47 2.33 20.53 -1.67
C SER A 47 2.67 20.75 -0.20
N VAL A 48 2.68 22.02 0.25
CA VAL A 48 2.89 22.37 1.65
C VAL A 48 1.74 21.85 2.51
N ALA A 49 0.48 22.03 2.07
CA ALA A 49 -0.68 21.52 2.78
C ALA A 49 -0.64 19.99 2.94
N LEU A 50 -0.28 19.24 1.89
CA LEU A 50 -0.06 17.79 1.97
C LEU A 50 0.98 17.43 3.02
N GLY A 51 2.13 18.10 3.03
CA GLY A 51 3.20 17.85 3.98
C GLY A 51 2.76 18.12 5.42
N VAL A 52 2.23 19.32 5.69
CA VAL A 52 1.78 19.71 7.03
C VAL A 52 0.67 18.79 7.54
N LEU A 53 -0.35 18.50 6.72
CA LEU A 53 -1.42 17.60 7.11
C LEU A 53 -0.90 16.17 7.36
N SER A 54 0.04 15.67 6.56
CA SER A 54 0.63 14.34 6.77
C SER A 54 1.44 14.28 8.07
N LEU A 55 2.18 15.35 8.42
CA LEU A 55 2.89 15.46 9.69
C LEU A 55 1.91 15.44 10.87
N LEU A 56 0.87 16.29 10.82
CA LEU A 56 -0.15 16.39 11.86
C LEU A 56 -0.85 15.03 12.08
N LEU A 57 -1.31 14.41 10.99
CA LEU A 57 -2.03 13.13 11.05
C LEU A 57 -1.11 11.95 11.43
N GLY A 58 0.21 12.12 11.40
CA GLY A 58 1.15 11.13 11.91
C GLY A 58 1.24 11.13 13.44
N VAL A 59 0.95 12.25 14.11
CA VAL A 59 1.09 12.39 15.58
C VAL A 59 -0.26 12.30 16.29
N VAL A 60 -1.33 12.82 15.67
CA VAL A 60 -2.66 12.91 16.30
C VAL A 60 -3.17 11.57 16.88
N PRO A 61 -3.05 10.42 16.19
CA PRO A 61 -3.51 9.14 16.77
C PRO A 61 -2.84 8.75 18.09
N ALA A 62 -1.54 9.02 18.24
CA ALA A 62 -0.83 8.79 19.50
C ALA A 62 -1.34 9.73 20.60
N GLY A 63 -1.63 11.00 20.25
CA GLY A 63 -2.28 11.94 21.15
C GLY A 63 -3.67 11.48 21.60
N ILE A 64 -4.48 10.94 20.69
CA ILE A 64 -5.79 10.35 21.01
C ILE A 64 -5.62 9.19 22.00
N ALA A 65 -4.65 8.30 21.78
CA ALA A 65 -4.40 7.20 22.70
C ALA A 65 -3.98 7.66 24.10
N TYR A 66 -3.12 8.68 24.18
CA TYR A 66 -2.69 9.26 25.45
C TYR A 66 -3.83 9.96 26.20
N VAL A 67 -4.65 10.75 25.51
CA VAL A 67 -5.85 11.35 26.12
C VAL A 67 -6.85 10.28 26.54
N GLY A 68 -6.99 9.20 25.77
CA GLY A 68 -7.80 8.03 26.14
C GLY A 68 -7.39 7.44 27.49
N LYS A 69 -6.08 7.31 27.76
CA LYS A 69 -5.57 6.95 29.10
C LYS A 69 -6.08 7.90 30.18
N LEU A 70 -5.94 9.22 29.96
CA LEU A 70 -6.33 10.23 30.94
C LEU A 70 -7.84 10.19 31.24
N ILE A 71 -8.66 9.92 30.23
CA ILE A 71 -10.11 9.73 30.40
C ILE A 71 -10.37 8.53 31.31
N VAL A 72 -9.77 7.38 31.03
CA VAL A 72 -9.98 6.16 31.82
C VAL A 72 -9.51 6.37 33.26
N ASP A 73 -8.34 6.98 33.47
CA ASP A 73 -7.82 7.27 34.81
C ASP A 73 -8.69 8.29 35.57
N ALA A 74 -9.23 9.30 34.88
CA ALA A 74 -10.19 10.23 35.48
C ALA A 74 -11.52 9.54 35.83
N VAL A 75 -12.01 8.62 34.99
CA VAL A 75 -13.23 7.83 35.26
C VAL A 75 -13.03 6.94 36.48
N VAL A 76 -11.90 6.23 36.59
CA VAL A 76 -11.60 5.37 37.73
C VAL A 76 -11.54 6.19 39.03
N ARG A 77 -10.87 7.34 39.01
CA ARG A 77 -10.83 8.26 40.18
C ARG A 77 -12.22 8.79 40.54
N ALA A 78 -12.99 9.26 39.56
CA ALA A 78 -14.31 9.82 39.82
C ALA A 78 -15.32 8.75 40.31
N ALA A 79 -15.22 7.51 39.81
CA ALA A 79 -16.04 6.40 40.28
C ALA A 79 -15.73 6.04 41.74
N ALA A 80 -14.45 6.03 42.12
CA ALA A 80 -14.02 5.80 43.51
C ALA A 80 -14.48 6.91 44.47
N ALA A 81 -14.58 8.15 44.00
CA ALA A 81 -15.01 9.32 44.77
C ALA A 81 -16.53 9.59 44.73
N GLY A 82 -17.36 8.61 44.35
CA GLY A 82 -18.82 8.77 44.32
C GLY A 82 -19.35 9.75 43.27
N GLY A 83 -18.54 10.10 42.26
CA GLY A 83 -18.89 11.04 41.20
C GLY A 83 -18.32 12.44 41.36
N GLU A 84 -17.56 12.71 42.42
CA GLU A 84 -16.70 13.90 42.46
C GLU A 84 -15.61 13.77 41.38
N GLY A 85 -15.41 14.80 40.55
CA GLY A 85 -14.45 14.77 39.42
C GLY A 85 -15.05 14.50 38.02
N ARG A 86 -16.38 14.42 37.87
CA ARG A 86 -17.04 14.30 36.55
C ARG A 86 -16.68 15.42 35.56
N ALA A 87 -16.39 16.62 36.07
CA ALA A 87 -15.95 17.74 35.24
C ALA A 87 -14.61 17.46 34.55
N GLU A 88 -13.65 16.84 35.26
CA GLU A 88 -12.36 16.45 34.70
C GLU A 88 -12.54 15.43 33.57
N VAL A 89 -13.40 14.41 33.78
CA VAL A 89 -13.76 13.44 32.74
C VAL A 89 -14.34 14.14 31.52
N ALA A 90 -15.30 15.05 31.71
CA ALA A 90 -15.92 15.79 30.62
C ALA A 90 -14.90 16.65 29.85
N THR A 91 -13.94 17.27 30.54
CA THR A 91 -12.86 18.03 29.90
C THR A 91 -11.99 17.13 29.03
N TRP A 92 -11.55 15.98 29.52
CA TRP A 92 -10.72 15.07 28.72
C TRP A 92 -11.47 14.49 27.52
N VAL A 93 -12.75 14.16 27.68
CA VAL A 93 -13.62 13.73 26.56
C VAL A 93 -13.75 14.85 25.52
N ALA A 94 -13.90 16.12 25.94
CA ALA A 94 -13.94 17.25 25.01
C ALA A 94 -12.60 17.44 24.27
N VAL A 95 -11.48 17.23 24.94
CA VAL A 95 -10.14 17.25 24.31
C VAL A 95 -9.99 16.12 23.29
N GLU A 96 -10.38 14.89 23.63
CA GLU A 96 -10.36 13.76 22.68
C GLU A 96 -11.26 14.05 21.47
N ALA A 97 -12.48 14.54 21.69
CA ALA A 97 -13.38 14.93 20.62
C ALA A 97 -12.75 15.98 19.69
N GLY A 98 -12.05 16.97 20.25
CA GLY A 98 -11.26 17.94 19.49
C GLY A 98 -10.19 17.29 18.62
N LEU A 99 -9.41 16.35 19.18
CA LEU A 99 -8.38 15.60 18.45
C LEU A 99 -8.98 14.73 17.33
N VAL A 100 -10.11 14.07 17.59
CA VAL A 100 -10.82 13.26 16.58
C VAL A 100 -11.38 14.14 15.46
N ILE A 101 -11.90 15.34 15.77
CA ILE A 101 -12.32 16.32 14.76
C ILE A 101 -11.12 16.77 13.92
N VAL A 102 -9.96 17.06 14.54
CA VAL A 102 -8.72 17.39 13.83
C VAL A 102 -8.28 16.25 12.92
N LEU A 103 -8.35 15.01 13.39
CA LEU A 103 -8.03 13.80 12.60
C LEU A 103 -8.95 13.69 11.37
N ALA A 104 -10.27 13.84 11.56
CA ALA A 104 -11.26 13.75 10.50
C ALA A 104 -11.13 14.91 9.48
N ALA A 105 -11.00 16.14 9.97
CA ALA A 105 -10.83 17.34 9.14
C ALA A 105 -9.51 17.29 8.36
N GLY A 106 -8.41 16.89 9.01
CA GLY A 106 -7.11 16.73 8.37
C GLY A 106 -7.13 15.65 7.30
N SER A 107 -7.75 14.50 7.58
CA SER A 107 -7.90 13.41 6.59
C SER A 107 -8.69 13.88 5.37
N ARG A 108 -9.80 14.59 5.60
CA ARG A 108 -10.59 15.18 4.51
C ARG A 108 -9.80 16.23 3.73
N GLY A 109 -9.00 17.04 4.42
CA GLY A 109 -8.09 18.01 3.83
C GLY A 109 -7.04 17.35 2.92
N LEU A 110 -6.45 16.23 3.35
CA LEU A 110 -5.53 15.45 2.51
C LEU A 110 -6.22 14.97 1.23
N ASP A 111 -7.43 14.44 1.32
CA ASP A 111 -8.15 13.95 0.14
C ASP A 111 -8.50 15.06 -0.85
N VAL A 112 -8.88 16.24 -0.36
CA VAL A 112 -9.08 17.43 -1.18
C VAL A 112 -7.77 17.83 -1.87
N CYS A 113 -6.67 17.93 -1.12
CA CYS A 113 -5.36 18.28 -1.67
C CYS A 113 -4.92 17.27 -2.75
N ARG A 114 -5.08 15.97 -2.50
CA ARG A 114 -4.77 14.88 -3.44
C ARG A 114 -5.61 14.99 -4.72
N SER A 115 -6.90 15.24 -4.60
CA SER A 115 -7.81 15.37 -5.74
C SER A 115 -7.47 16.57 -6.62
N LEU A 116 -7.26 17.74 -6.00
CA LEU A 116 -6.88 18.96 -6.73
C LEU A 116 -5.51 18.83 -7.38
N LEU A 117 -4.52 18.26 -6.68
CA LEU A 117 -3.21 17.99 -7.26
C LEU A 117 -3.29 16.99 -8.41
N ARG A 118 -4.11 15.93 -8.31
CA ARG A 118 -4.32 14.98 -9.42
C ARG A 118 -4.77 15.69 -10.69
N ALA A 119 -5.75 16.59 -10.58
CA ALA A 119 -6.28 17.34 -11.70
C ALA A 119 -5.22 18.28 -12.30
N GLN A 120 -4.56 19.09 -11.46
CA GLN A 120 -3.55 20.06 -11.92
C GLN A 120 -2.32 19.38 -12.51
N LEU A 121 -1.84 18.31 -11.87
CA LEU A 121 -0.69 17.54 -12.34
C LEU A 121 -0.99 16.83 -13.65
N GLY A 122 -2.16 16.20 -13.76
CA GLY A 122 -2.62 15.59 -15.00
C GLY A 122 -2.70 16.59 -16.15
N HIS A 123 -3.23 17.78 -15.89
CA HIS A 123 -3.28 18.84 -16.88
C HIS A 123 -1.88 19.32 -17.30
N ARG A 124 -1.00 19.62 -16.33
CA ARG A 124 0.37 20.08 -16.59
C ARG A 124 1.17 19.06 -17.39
N VAL A 125 1.13 17.79 -17.00
CA VAL A 125 1.87 16.73 -17.71
C VAL A 125 1.29 16.52 -19.11
N ASN A 126 -0.04 16.59 -19.29
CA ASN A 126 -0.64 16.54 -20.62
C ASN A 126 -0.15 17.68 -21.51
N LEU A 127 -0.07 18.92 -21.00
CA LEU A 127 0.48 20.04 -21.76
C LEU A 127 1.95 19.80 -22.14
N MET A 128 2.78 19.33 -21.19
CA MET A 128 4.18 18.99 -21.49
C MET A 128 4.31 17.92 -22.59
N VAL A 129 3.40 16.93 -22.61
CA VAL A 129 3.36 15.89 -23.63
C VAL A 129 2.94 16.46 -24.99
N LEU A 130 1.94 17.34 -25.02
CA LEU A 130 1.48 18.01 -26.23
C LEU A 130 2.54 18.96 -26.81
N ASP A 131 3.13 19.80 -25.97
CA ASP A 131 4.24 20.69 -26.35
C ASP A 131 5.40 19.88 -26.92
N LYS A 132 5.72 18.73 -26.31
CA LYS A 132 6.76 17.86 -26.85
C LYS A 132 6.33 17.26 -28.19
N ALA A 133 5.07 16.83 -28.34
CA ALA A 133 4.55 16.27 -29.59
C ALA A 133 4.63 17.26 -30.76
N LEU A 134 4.40 18.55 -30.51
CA LEU A 134 4.54 19.61 -31.52
C LEU A 134 5.98 19.80 -32.02
N THR A 135 6.99 19.36 -31.25
CA THR A 135 8.41 19.42 -31.67
C THR A 135 8.86 18.23 -32.52
N LEU A 136 7.99 17.24 -32.76
CA LEU A 136 8.36 15.99 -33.41
C LEU A 136 8.04 16.02 -34.91
N SER A 137 8.91 15.40 -35.69
CA SER A 137 8.64 15.18 -37.12
C SER A 137 7.66 14.04 -37.36
N LEU A 138 7.00 14.04 -38.53
CA LEU A 138 6.06 13.01 -38.95
C LEU A 138 6.62 11.58 -38.82
N LYS A 139 7.91 11.39 -39.13
CA LYS A 139 8.62 10.10 -39.00
C LYS A 139 8.52 9.48 -37.59
N HIS A 140 8.44 10.29 -36.54
CA HIS A 140 8.28 9.79 -35.17
C HIS A 140 6.88 9.25 -34.91
N PHE A 141 5.85 9.76 -35.59
CA PHE A 141 4.48 9.28 -35.45
C PHE A 141 4.21 7.99 -36.22
N GLU A 142 4.99 7.75 -37.28
CA GLU A 142 4.94 6.49 -38.05
C GLU A 142 5.69 5.34 -37.35
N ASP A 143 6.55 5.64 -36.38
CA ASP A 143 7.19 4.64 -35.53
C ASP A 143 6.22 4.18 -34.41
N SER A 144 5.71 2.96 -34.56
CA SER A 144 4.83 2.31 -33.58
C SER A 144 5.38 2.28 -32.15
N ALA A 145 6.69 2.10 -31.96
CA ALA A 145 7.30 2.07 -30.64
C ALA A 145 7.33 3.46 -30.00
N PHE A 146 7.51 4.50 -30.81
CA PHE A 146 7.44 5.88 -30.35
C PHE A 146 5.98 6.29 -30.03
N TYR A 147 5.03 5.93 -30.91
CA TYR A 147 3.60 6.16 -30.69
C TYR A 147 3.12 5.52 -29.38
N ASP A 148 3.52 4.28 -29.11
CA ASP A 148 3.20 3.58 -27.86
C ASP A 148 3.80 4.27 -26.62
N ARG A 149 4.98 4.87 -26.73
CA ARG A 149 5.57 5.65 -25.62
C ARG A 149 4.77 6.93 -25.38
N LEU A 150 4.38 7.64 -26.43
CA LEU A 150 3.57 8.84 -26.34
C LEU A 150 2.19 8.57 -25.73
N THR A 151 1.51 7.51 -26.20
CA THR A 151 0.19 7.10 -25.68
C THR A 151 0.28 6.64 -24.22
N ARG A 152 1.33 5.91 -23.82
CA ARG A 152 1.57 5.55 -22.42
C ARG A 152 1.83 6.78 -21.55
N ALA A 153 2.71 7.68 -21.99
CA ALA A 153 3.00 8.92 -21.27
C ALA A 153 1.72 9.73 -21.01
N ARG A 154 0.82 9.83 -21.99
CA ARG A 154 -0.48 10.49 -21.85
C ARG A 154 -1.45 9.75 -20.91
N ARG A 155 -1.53 8.41 -21.00
CA ARG A 155 -2.44 7.61 -20.15
C ARG A 155 -2.00 7.61 -18.69
N GLU A 156 -0.70 7.62 -18.43
CA GLU A 156 -0.12 7.53 -17.09
C GLU A 156 0.25 8.89 -16.48
N ALA A 157 0.11 9.97 -17.26
CA ALA A 157 0.48 11.35 -16.92
C ALA A 157 -0.03 11.85 -15.56
N SER A 158 -1.25 11.45 -15.18
CA SER A 158 -1.93 11.97 -13.98
C SER A 158 -1.88 11.03 -12.78
N SER A 159 -1.72 9.73 -13.01
CA SER A 159 -1.89 8.70 -11.97
C SER A 159 -0.56 8.31 -11.33
N ARG A 160 0.46 7.95 -12.13
CA ARG A 160 1.73 7.43 -11.61
C ARG A 160 2.52 8.46 -10.80
N PRO A 161 2.77 9.70 -11.29
CA PRO A 161 3.55 10.66 -10.52
C PRO A 161 2.89 11.05 -9.19
N LEU A 162 1.57 11.23 -9.19
CA LEU A 162 0.82 11.50 -7.97
C LEU A 162 0.86 10.33 -7.01
N SER A 163 0.72 9.09 -7.50
CA SER A 163 0.75 7.89 -6.65
C SER A 163 2.07 7.79 -5.88
N LEU A 164 3.20 8.06 -6.54
CA LEU A 164 4.52 8.11 -5.89
C LEU A 164 4.58 9.17 -4.80
N VAL A 165 4.04 10.37 -5.04
CA VAL A 165 3.99 11.44 -4.03
C VAL A 165 3.10 11.06 -2.84
N VAL A 166 1.91 10.52 -3.09
CA VAL A 166 0.99 10.09 -2.03
C VAL A 166 1.59 8.96 -1.20
N ARG A 167 2.24 7.98 -1.83
CA ARG A 167 2.95 6.90 -1.12
C ARG A 167 4.11 7.44 -0.29
N THR A 168 4.87 8.40 -0.81
CA THR A 168 5.98 9.04 -0.09
C THR A 168 5.50 9.76 1.17
N PHE A 169 4.45 10.58 1.06
CA PHE A 169 3.87 11.24 2.24
C PHE A 169 3.22 10.24 3.20
N GLY A 170 2.59 9.18 2.70
CA GLY A 170 2.05 8.10 3.52
C GLY A 170 3.12 7.34 4.30
N LEU A 171 4.28 7.06 3.69
CA LEU A 171 5.43 6.48 4.37
C LEU A 171 5.95 7.39 5.48
N LEU A 172 6.05 8.69 5.21
CA LEU A 172 6.49 9.67 6.18
C LEU A 172 5.51 9.79 7.36
N GLN A 173 4.20 9.83 7.08
CA GLN A 173 3.15 9.82 8.09
C GLN A 173 3.22 8.56 8.98
N ASN A 174 3.36 7.38 8.36
CA ASN A 174 3.47 6.13 9.11
C ASN A 174 4.77 6.05 9.93
N ALA A 175 5.89 6.56 9.40
CA ALA A 175 7.15 6.64 10.13
C ALA A 175 7.01 7.50 11.39
N ILE A 176 6.37 8.67 11.27
CA ILE A 176 6.08 9.54 12.42
C ILE A 176 5.16 8.85 13.42
N SER A 177 4.12 8.16 12.93
CA SER A 177 3.22 7.39 13.78
C SER A 177 3.98 6.31 14.55
N LEU A 178 4.86 5.55 13.88
CA LEU A 178 5.69 4.53 14.52
C LEU A 178 6.68 5.12 15.53
N ILE A 179 7.25 6.30 15.27
CA ILE A 179 8.10 6.99 16.24
C ILE A 179 7.27 7.41 17.45
N ALA A 180 6.06 7.94 17.25
CA ALA A 180 5.18 8.35 18.34
C ALA A 180 4.71 7.14 19.18
N TYR A 181 4.24 6.08 18.53
CA TYR A 181 3.85 4.83 19.18
C TYR A 181 5.03 4.15 19.88
N GLY A 182 6.19 4.11 19.22
CA GLY A 182 7.43 3.58 19.78
C GLY A 182 7.87 4.36 21.01
N GLY A 183 7.80 5.69 20.96
CA GLY A 183 8.08 6.56 22.11
C GLY A 183 7.20 6.23 23.30
N LEU A 184 5.88 6.12 23.11
CA LEU A 184 4.95 5.71 24.17
C LEU A 184 5.28 4.29 24.68
N LEU A 185 5.53 3.32 23.80
CA LEU A 185 5.84 1.95 24.21
C LEU A 185 7.17 1.83 24.98
N LEU A 186 8.15 2.68 24.69
CA LEU A 186 9.43 2.72 25.40
C LEU A 186 9.27 3.20 26.86
N GLU A 187 8.24 4.01 27.16
CA GLU A 187 7.90 4.41 28.53
C GLU A 187 7.35 3.23 29.37
N LEU A 188 6.67 2.27 28.73
CA LEU A 188 6.19 1.05 29.39
C LEU A 188 7.35 0.09 29.67
N GLU A 189 7.89 -0.48 28.59
CA GLU A 189 8.93 -1.50 28.64
C GLU A 189 9.54 -1.64 27.24
N PRO A 190 10.87 -1.49 27.08
CA PRO A 190 11.53 -1.60 25.78
C PRO A 190 11.26 -2.91 25.03
N LEU A 191 10.92 -3.99 25.76
CA LEU A 191 10.54 -5.27 25.17
C LEU A 191 9.28 -5.16 24.30
N MET A 192 8.30 -4.35 24.65
CA MET A 192 7.04 -4.24 23.89
C MET A 192 7.26 -3.60 22.51
N ALA A 193 8.12 -2.57 22.45
CA ALA A 193 8.56 -2.01 21.17
C ALA A 193 9.34 -3.05 20.34
N GLY A 194 10.16 -3.88 20.99
CA GLY A 194 10.85 -5.00 20.36
C GLY A 194 9.90 -6.05 19.78
N VAL A 195 8.87 -6.47 20.53
CA VAL A 195 7.86 -7.42 20.06
C VAL A 195 7.13 -6.90 18.82
N LEU A 196 6.77 -5.61 18.81
CA LEU A 196 6.12 -4.98 17.66
C LEU A 196 6.98 -5.08 16.39
N VAL A 197 8.27 -4.78 16.49
CA VAL A 197 9.22 -4.83 15.38
C VAL A 197 9.44 -6.28 14.93
N VAL A 198 9.70 -7.19 15.87
CA VAL A 198 9.97 -8.61 15.58
C VAL A 198 8.77 -9.30 14.93
N ALA A 199 7.55 -8.96 15.35
CA ALA A 199 6.33 -9.53 14.76
C ALA A 199 6.12 -9.13 13.28
N ALA A 200 6.66 -8.00 12.85
CA ALA A 200 6.48 -7.51 11.49
C ALA A 200 7.59 -7.92 10.50
N ILE A 201 8.80 -8.20 10.98
CA ILE A 201 9.93 -8.60 10.12
C ILE A 201 9.58 -9.83 9.24
N PRO A 202 8.99 -10.93 9.78
CA PRO A 202 8.62 -12.07 8.97
C PRO A 202 7.60 -11.71 7.87
N ALA A 203 6.64 -10.85 8.21
CA ALA A 203 5.63 -10.39 7.25
C ALA A 203 6.27 -9.60 6.10
N PHE A 204 7.22 -8.71 6.42
CA PHE A 204 7.98 -7.97 5.42
C PHE A 204 8.73 -8.88 4.45
N VAL A 205 9.48 -9.85 4.97
CA VAL A 205 10.33 -10.75 4.17
C VAL A 205 9.48 -11.59 3.22
N VAL A 206 8.37 -12.12 3.71
CA VAL A 206 7.47 -12.96 2.92
C VAL A 206 6.72 -12.13 1.88
N GLU A 207 6.17 -10.97 2.26
CA GLU A 207 5.48 -10.09 1.32
C GLU A 207 6.42 -9.67 0.18
N THR A 208 7.64 -9.24 0.52
CA THR A 208 8.66 -8.87 -0.47
C THR A 208 8.94 -9.99 -1.49
N ARG A 209 9.06 -11.24 -1.01
CA ARG A 209 9.27 -12.40 -1.90
C ARG A 209 8.05 -12.66 -2.78
N LEU A 210 6.84 -12.56 -2.23
CA LEU A 210 5.59 -12.78 -2.96
C LEU A 210 5.29 -11.67 -3.97
N SER A 211 5.64 -10.42 -3.69
CA SER A 211 5.56 -9.30 -4.63
C SER A 211 6.49 -9.51 -5.82
N ASN A 212 7.72 -10.00 -5.59
CA ASN A 212 8.65 -10.33 -6.67
C ASN A 212 8.16 -11.51 -7.53
N ASP A 213 7.58 -12.54 -6.89
CA ASP A 213 6.92 -13.65 -7.61
C ASP A 213 5.76 -13.14 -8.49
N ALA A 214 4.93 -12.23 -7.97
CA ALA A 214 3.83 -11.61 -8.72
C ALA A 214 4.33 -10.76 -9.89
N PHE A 215 5.36 -9.95 -9.68
CA PHE A 215 5.95 -9.11 -10.73
C PHE A 215 6.53 -9.96 -11.87
N ARG A 216 7.22 -11.05 -11.55
CA ARG A 216 7.74 -11.99 -12.55
C ARG A 216 6.62 -12.64 -13.35
N LEU A 217 5.56 -13.08 -12.68
CA LEU A 217 4.38 -13.66 -13.32
C LEU A 217 3.71 -12.65 -14.28
N PHE A 218 3.54 -11.41 -13.83
CA PHE A 218 2.93 -10.35 -14.63
C PHE A 218 3.74 -10.01 -15.90
N ARG A 219 5.07 -9.94 -15.78
CA ARG A 219 5.95 -9.71 -16.95
C ARG A 219 5.88 -10.82 -17.98
N TRP A 220 5.82 -12.09 -17.54
CA TRP A 220 5.77 -13.23 -18.46
C TRP A 220 4.43 -13.42 -19.14
N ARG A 221 3.33 -12.99 -18.52
CA ARG A 221 1.95 -13.14 -19.06
C ARG A 221 1.60 -12.24 -20.26
N SER A 222 2.38 -11.19 -20.53
CA SER A 222 2.05 -10.20 -21.59
C SER A 222 1.86 -10.80 -23.00
N PRO A 223 2.64 -11.78 -23.48
CA PRO A 223 2.39 -12.46 -24.76
C PRO A 223 1.09 -13.27 -24.78
N GLU A 224 0.79 -14.03 -23.73
CA GLU A 224 -0.37 -14.92 -23.61
C GLU A 224 -1.67 -14.11 -23.56
N THR A 225 -1.70 -13.04 -22.76
CA THR A 225 -2.84 -12.11 -22.72
C THR A 225 -3.06 -11.44 -24.09
N ARG A 226 -1.99 -11.10 -24.82
CA ARG A 226 -2.11 -10.56 -26.18
C ARG A 226 -2.69 -11.57 -27.17
N LYS A 227 -2.30 -12.85 -27.07
CA LYS A 227 -2.89 -13.92 -27.88
C LYS A 227 -4.37 -14.12 -27.57
N GLN A 228 -4.76 -14.11 -26.30
CA GLN A 228 -6.17 -14.18 -25.90
C GLN A 228 -6.98 -13.02 -26.48
N ALA A 229 -6.50 -11.78 -26.33
CA ALA A 229 -7.16 -10.60 -26.89
C ALA A 229 -7.27 -10.67 -28.42
N TYR A 230 -6.26 -11.21 -29.10
CA TYR A 230 -6.31 -11.45 -30.54
C TYR A 230 -7.36 -12.49 -30.91
N LEU A 231 -7.40 -13.63 -30.22
CA LEU A 231 -8.42 -14.68 -30.45
C LEU A 231 -9.84 -14.15 -30.22
N GLU A 232 -10.03 -13.37 -29.17
CA GLU A 232 -11.29 -12.67 -28.88
C GLU A 232 -11.67 -11.72 -30.03
N THR A 233 -10.72 -10.91 -30.50
CA THR A 233 -10.92 -10.01 -31.64
C THR A 233 -11.36 -10.76 -32.90
N VAL A 234 -10.71 -11.89 -33.22
CA VAL A 234 -11.03 -12.71 -34.39
C VAL A 234 -12.41 -13.39 -34.25
N LEU A 235 -12.76 -13.85 -33.05
CA LEU A 235 -14.04 -14.53 -32.79
C LEU A 235 -15.23 -13.56 -32.74
N ALA A 236 -15.04 -12.34 -32.23
CA ALA A 236 -16.11 -11.43 -31.87
C ALA A 236 -16.29 -10.21 -32.79
N ARG A 237 -15.30 -9.87 -33.65
CA ARG A 237 -15.47 -8.77 -34.61
C ARG A 237 -16.19 -9.20 -35.89
N GLU A 238 -17.05 -8.32 -36.38
CA GLU A 238 -17.79 -8.49 -37.62
C GLU A 238 -16.86 -8.73 -38.83
N ASP A 239 -15.70 -8.05 -38.86
CA ASP A 239 -14.72 -8.13 -39.95
C ASP A 239 -14.26 -9.56 -40.25
N TYR A 240 -14.19 -10.42 -39.24
CA TYR A 240 -13.71 -11.80 -39.35
C TYR A 240 -14.83 -12.85 -39.23
N ALA A 241 -16.03 -12.43 -38.82
CA ALA A 241 -17.13 -13.35 -38.49
C ALA A 241 -17.56 -14.23 -39.67
N LYS A 242 -17.50 -13.71 -40.90
CA LYS A 242 -17.85 -14.45 -42.12
C LYS A 242 -16.89 -15.60 -42.38
N GLU A 243 -15.59 -15.37 -42.25
CA GLU A 243 -14.56 -16.39 -42.42
C GLU A 243 -14.64 -17.46 -41.32
N VAL A 244 -14.78 -17.04 -40.06
CA VAL A 244 -14.89 -17.96 -38.92
C VAL A 244 -16.10 -18.90 -39.08
N LYS A 245 -17.24 -18.38 -39.54
CA LYS A 245 -18.45 -19.19 -39.80
C LYS A 245 -18.31 -20.08 -41.04
N LEU A 246 -17.78 -19.54 -42.15
CA LEU A 246 -17.60 -20.27 -43.40
C LEU A 246 -16.67 -21.48 -43.24
N PHE A 247 -15.57 -21.31 -42.51
CA PHE A 247 -14.56 -22.34 -42.28
C PHE A 247 -14.78 -23.17 -41.01
N GLY A 248 -15.82 -22.90 -40.22
CA GLY A 248 -16.11 -23.63 -38.99
C GLY A 248 -15.01 -23.53 -37.92
N LEU A 249 -14.26 -22.42 -37.87
CA LEU A 249 -13.10 -22.26 -36.98
C LEU A 249 -13.46 -21.97 -35.51
N GLY A 250 -14.73 -21.68 -35.23
CA GLY A 250 -15.22 -21.29 -33.90
C GLY A 250 -14.75 -22.20 -32.76
N PRO A 251 -15.00 -23.53 -32.82
CA PRO A 251 -14.56 -24.46 -31.78
C PRO A 251 -13.05 -24.46 -31.58
N LEU A 252 -12.26 -24.52 -32.65
CA LEU A 252 -10.79 -24.53 -32.58
C LEU A 252 -10.22 -23.27 -31.90
N LEU A 253 -10.72 -22.10 -32.28
CA LEU A 253 -10.24 -20.82 -31.72
C LEU A 253 -10.68 -20.65 -30.27
N ARG A 254 -11.89 -21.10 -29.93
CA ARG A 254 -12.39 -21.15 -28.55
C ARG A 254 -11.51 -22.07 -27.69
N ASP A 255 -11.22 -23.29 -28.14
CA ASP A 255 -10.39 -24.24 -27.38
C ASP A 255 -8.98 -23.69 -27.14
N ARG A 256 -8.43 -22.94 -28.10
CA ARG A 256 -7.15 -22.23 -27.92
C ARG A 256 -7.26 -21.10 -26.89
N TYR A 257 -8.35 -20.35 -26.89
CA TYR A 257 -8.61 -19.30 -25.91
C TYR A 257 -8.70 -19.88 -24.49
N GLU A 258 -9.45 -20.98 -24.34
CA GLU A 258 -9.63 -21.73 -23.09
C GLU A 258 -8.32 -22.32 -22.58
N ALA A 259 -7.52 -22.93 -23.46
CA ALA A 259 -6.21 -23.47 -23.08
C ALA A 259 -5.24 -22.40 -22.55
N ILE A 260 -5.25 -21.19 -23.12
CA ILE A 260 -4.45 -20.07 -22.60
C ILE A 260 -4.98 -19.62 -21.24
N PHE A 261 -6.31 -19.61 -21.05
CA PHE A 261 -6.91 -19.25 -19.77
C PHE A 261 -6.49 -20.23 -18.67
N ASP A 262 -6.56 -21.53 -18.93
CA ASP A 262 -6.19 -22.56 -17.96
C ASP A 262 -4.73 -22.47 -17.53
N GLU A 263 -3.84 -22.14 -18.48
CA GLU A 263 -2.41 -21.91 -18.19
C GLU A 263 -2.23 -20.70 -17.26
N LEU A 264 -2.80 -19.54 -17.62
CA LEU A 264 -2.71 -18.32 -16.84
C LEU A 264 -3.37 -18.45 -15.46
N TYR A 265 -4.54 -19.08 -15.40
CA TYR A 265 -5.28 -19.30 -14.16
C TYR A 265 -4.54 -20.24 -13.23
N GLY A 266 -3.88 -21.29 -13.75
CA GLY A 266 -3.07 -22.20 -12.93
C GLY A 266 -1.96 -21.48 -12.18
N GLU A 267 -1.23 -20.59 -12.87
CA GLU A 267 -0.15 -19.80 -12.28
C GLU A 267 -0.69 -18.75 -11.28
N ASP A 268 -1.76 -18.04 -11.64
CA ASP A 268 -2.42 -17.07 -10.76
C ASP A 268 -2.96 -17.74 -9.49
N ARG A 269 -3.58 -18.91 -9.63
CA ARG A 269 -4.15 -19.69 -8.51
C ARG A 269 -3.05 -20.12 -7.55
N ASP A 270 -1.95 -20.68 -8.04
CA ASP A 270 -0.87 -21.18 -7.20
C ASP A 270 -0.22 -20.02 -6.40
N LEU A 271 -0.03 -18.85 -7.02
CA LEU A 271 0.45 -17.66 -6.33
C LEU A 271 -0.57 -17.10 -5.32
N THR A 272 -1.85 -17.06 -5.70
CA THR A 272 -2.94 -16.56 -4.85
C THR A 272 -3.11 -17.41 -3.59
N ILE A 273 -3.11 -18.74 -3.74
CA ILE A 273 -3.18 -19.67 -2.61
C ILE A 273 -1.94 -19.51 -1.72
N LYS A 274 -0.74 -19.45 -2.30
CA LYS A 274 0.50 -19.24 -1.54
C LYS A 274 0.44 -17.94 -0.73
N ARG A 275 -0.02 -16.85 -1.33
CA ARG A 275 -0.21 -15.55 -0.65
C ARG A 275 -1.26 -15.64 0.45
N GLY A 276 -2.37 -16.32 0.22
CA GLY A 276 -3.41 -16.55 1.22
C GLY A 276 -2.92 -17.33 2.44
N VAL A 277 -2.20 -18.44 2.22
CA VAL A 277 -1.63 -19.28 3.30
C VAL A 277 -0.62 -18.49 4.12
N TRP A 278 0.33 -17.80 3.47
CA TRP A 278 1.32 -17.00 4.18
C TRP A 278 0.69 -15.81 4.90
N GLY A 279 -0.27 -15.12 4.27
CA GLY A 279 -1.02 -14.04 4.89
C GLY A 279 -1.76 -14.51 6.15
N PHE A 280 -2.36 -15.69 6.13
CA PHE A 280 -2.98 -16.29 7.29
C PHE A 280 -1.97 -16.63 8.40
N LEU A 281 -0.88 -17.34 8.08
CA LEU A 281 0.13 -17.73 9.08
C LEU A 281 0.81 -16.52 9.74
N LEU A 282 1.12 -15.49 8.96
CA LEU A 282 1.70 -14.25 9.47
C LEU A 282 0.66 -13.41 10.25
N GLY A 283 -0.61 -13.46 9.83
CA GLY A 283 -1.72 -12.91 10.58
C GLY A 283 -1.86 -13.55 11.96
N LEU A 284 -1.70 -14.88 12.07
CA LEU A 284 -1.67 -15.58 13.35
C LEU A 284 -0.48 -15.15 14.21
N LEU A 285 0.71 -14.99 13.63
CA LEU A 285 1.89 -14.49 14.35
C LEU A 285 1.64 -13.08 14.92
N SER A 286 1.12 -12.17 14.09
CA SER A 286 0.78 -10.80 14.50
C SER A 286 -0.30 -10.78 15.59
N THR A 287 -1.31 -11.63 15.46
CA THR A 287 -2.38 -11.80 16.46
C THR A 287 -1.84 -12.36 17.77
N GLY A 288 -0.96 -13.36 17.70
CA GLY A 288 -0.28 -13.93 18.86
C GLY A 288 0.61 -12.91 19.58
N ALA A 289 1.36 -12.09 18.82
CA ALA A 289 2.14 -11.00 19.37
C ALA A 289 1.26 -9.96 20.08
N PHE A 290 0.13 -9.57 19.48
CA PHE A 290 -0.84 -8.66 20.09
C PHE A 290 -1.43 -9.22 21.38
N TYR A 291 -1.93 -10.46 21.38
CA TYR A 291 -2.52 -11.06 22.57
C TYR A 291 -1.48 -11.43 23.65
N GLY A 292 -0.24 -11.73 23.25
CA GLY A 292 0.87 -11.88 24.19
C GLY A 292 1.20 -10.57 24.90
N ALA A 293 1.33 -9.48 24.15
CA ALA A 293 1.51 -8.14 24.70
C ALA A 293 0.31 -7.74 25.57
N TYR A 294 -0.92 -8.04 25.13
CA TYR A 294 -2.12 -7.78 25.91
C TYR A 294 -2.10 -8.56 27.23
N ALA A 295 -1.87 -9.87 27.23
CA ALA A 295 -1.80 -10.65 28.45
C ALA A 295 -0.78 -10.07 29.44
N TRP A 296 0.41 -9.67 28.96
CA TRP A 296 1.42 -9.02 29.78
C TRP A 296 0.97 -7.68 30.38
N ILE A 297 0.39 -6.79 29.55
CA ILE A 297 -0.14 -5.49 29.99
C ILE A 297 -1.27 -5.68 31.01
N ALA A 298 -2.20 -6.59 30.75
CA ALA A 298 -3.35 -6.87 31.61
C ALA A 298 -2.90 -7.45 32.97
N ILE A 299 -1.97 -8.39 32.97
CA ILE A 299 -1.39 -8.94 34.21
C ILE A 299 -0.64 -7.84 34.98
N SER A 300 0.11 -6.98 34.27
CA SER A 300 0.82 -5.84 34.89
C SER A 300 -0.13 -4.82 35.53
N ALA A 301 -1.26 -4.53 34.89
CA ALA A 301 -2.33 -3.71 35.46
C ALA A 301 -3.00 -4.40 36.67
N ALA A 302 -3.25 -5.71 36.59
CA ALA A 302 -3.81 -6.48 37.71
C ALA A 302 -2.89 -6.53 38.93
N MET A 303 -1.57 -6.49 38.73
CA MET A 303 -0.57 -6.35 39.80
C MET A 303 -0.41 -4.91 40.33
N GLY A 304 -1.17 -3.95 39.80
CA GLY A 304 -1.11 -2.54 40.21
C GLY A 304 0.13 -1.78 39.72
N ARG A 305 0.88 -2.33 38.74
CA ARG A 305 2.05 -1.64 38.15
C ARG A 305 1.67 -0.61 37.10
N LEU A 306 0.47 -0.76 36.52
CA LEU A 306 -0.08 0.10 35.49
C LEU A 306 -1.48 0.53 35.90
N SER A 307 -1.87 1.75 35.53
CA SER A 307 -3.26 2.17 35.67
C SER A 307 -4.15 1.46 34.63
N LEU A 308 -5.47 1.53 34.82
CA LEU A 308 -6.41 1.05 33.80
C LEU A 308 -6.29 1.90 32.52
N GLY A 309 -6.01 3.20 32.67
CA GLY A 309 -5.71 4.08 31.54
C GLY A 309 -4.46 3.67 30.77
N ASP A 310 -3.36 3.38 31.46
CA ASP A 310 -2.13 2.85 30.85
C ASP A 310 -2.42 1.60 30.01
N MET A 311 -3.15 0.64 30.57
CA MET A 311 -3.54 -0.57 29.85
C MET A 311 -4.29 -0.22 28.55
N THR A 312 -5.29 0.66 28.61
CA THR A 312 -6.06 1.02 27.40
C THR A 312 -5.22 1.73 26.34
N MET A 313 -4.34 2.64 26.74
CA MET A 313 -3.44 3.36 25.83
C MET A 313 -2.45 2.39 25.18
N TYR A 314 -1.74 1.56 25.94
CA TYR A 314 -0.74 0.66 25.38
C TYR A 314 -1.34 -0.38 24.44
N LEU A 315 -2.54 -0.88 24.73
CA LEU A 315 -3.27 -1.77 23.82
C LEU A 315 -3.61 -1.08 22.49
N LEU A 316 -4.10 0.16 22.56
CA LEU A 316 -4.44 0.93 21.38
C LEU A 316 -3.19 1.26 20.55
N VAL A 317 -2.14 1.75 21.20
CA VAL A 317 -0.85 2.10 20.58
C VAL A 317 -0.21 0.89 19.93
N PHE A 318 -0.21 -0.28 20.58
CA PHE A 318 0.35 -1.50 20.01
C PHE A 318 -0.41 -1.93 18.74
N LYS A 319 -1.74 -1.93 18.78
CA LYS A 319 -2.58 -2.27 17.62
C LYS A 319 -2.41 -1.28 16.47
N GLN A 320 -2.37 0.02 16.77
CA GLN A 320 -2.12 1.06 15.78
C GLN A 320 -0.70 0.96 15.21
N GLY A 321 0.29 0.63 16.04
CA GLY A 321 1.66 0.35 15.63
C GLY A 321 1.75 -0.81 14.64
N GLN A 322 1.04 -1.92 14.90
CA GLN A 322 0.97 -3.06 13.96
C GLN A 322 0.39 -2.63 12.60
N SER A 323 -0.68 -1.84 12.62
CA SER A 323 -1.31 -1.32 11.41
C SER A 323 -0.39 -0.37 10.62
N ALA A 324 0.25 0.59 11.30
CA ALA A 324 1.19 1.53 10.70
C ALA A 324 2.39 0.81 10.07
N LEU A 325 2.91 -0.21 10.75
CA LEU A 325 4.01 -1.03 10.25
C LEU A 325 3.59 -1.82 9.01
N ALA A 326 2.44 -2.50 9.05
CA ALA A 326 1.89 -3.20 7.89
C ALA A 326 1.67 -2.26 6.68
N ALA A 327 1.16 -1.05 6.93
CA ALA A 327 0.96 -0.03 5.90
C ALA A 327 2.29 0.44 5.28
N MET A 328 3.36 0.60 6.07
CA MET A 328 4.68 0.94 5.53
C MET A 328 5.22 -0.17 4.63
N LEU A 329 5.10 -1.43 5.05
CA LEU A 329 5.57 -2.56 4.25
C LEU A 329 4.83 -2.66 2.91
N GLY A 330 3.50 -2.49 2.94
CA GLY A 330 2.68 -2.46 1.71
C GLY A 330 3.01 -1.26 0.81
N ALA A 331 3.31 -0.09 1.39
CA ALA A 331 3.70 1.08 0.62
C ALA A 331 5.06 0.89 -0.07
N ILE A 332 6.04 0.29 0.60
CA ILE A 332 7.35 -0.05 0.00
C ILE A 332 7.17 -1.03 -1.17
N GLY A 333 6.35 -2.07 -1.01
CA GLY A 333 6.06 -3.03 -2.07
C GLY A 333 5.45 -2.37 -3.31
N GLY A 334 4.45 -1.51 -3.11
CA GLY A 334 3.80 -0.82 -4.24
C GLY A 334 4.63 0.28 -4.91
N MET A 335 5.62 0.87 -4.21
CA MET A 335 6.56 1.80 -4.86
C MET A 335 7.51 1.11 -5.84
N TYR A 336 7.73 -0.21 -5.70
CA TYR A 336 8.48 -1.01 -6.67
C TYR A 336 7.66 -1.29 -7.94
N GLU A 337 6.34 -1.40 -7.83
CA GLU A 337 5.45 -1.60 -8.98
C GLU A 337 5.21 -0.32 -9.79
N ASP A 338 5.25 0.85 -9.13
CA ASP A 338 4.98 2.14 -9.76
C ASP A 338 6.20 2.73 -10.51
N ASN A 339 7.42 2.24 -10.25
CA ASN A 339 8.65 2.57 -10.99
C ASN A 339 8.87 1.65 -12.20
#